data_AF-A0A8B6XK10-F1
#
_entry.id   AF-A0A8B6XK10-F1
#
_cell.length_a   1.000
_cell.length_b   1.000
_cell.length_c   1.000
_cell.angle_alpha   90.00
_cell.angle_beta   90.00
_cell.angle_gamma   90.00
#
_symmetry.space_group_name_H-M   'P 1'
#
loop_
_entity.id
_entity.type
_entity.pdbx_description
1 polymer ?
#
loop_
_entity_poly.entity_id
_entity_poly.type
_entity_poly.pdbx_seq_one_letter_code
_entity_poly.pdbx_strand_id
1 'polypeptide(L)'
;MSFIVRSSQSFLTNARVWYLIDARDQMNGKLAGYIAQILLGKHKPIYHPCSDLGDHVVVTNCKHIYMKGHRVWESKIYRHHTGYPGGLKEIQAKEVFKNDPCQILWRAVRGMMPKTRSRNLQMKRLHLFEDDQHPFATNIYAKLKAPHPMPRRLDEYTADEIKNYPRLF
;
A
#
# COMPACT_ATOMS: atom_id res chain seq x y z
N MET A 1 2.41 -32.72 -12.81
CA MET A 1 2.66 -31.82 -13.96
C MET A 1 1.31 -31.40 -14.51
N SER A 2 1.10 -30.11 -14.81
CA SER A 2 -0.12 -29.67 -15.49
C SER A 2 -0.11 -30.18 -16.93
N PHE A 3 -1.26 -30.67 -17.42
CA PHE A 3 -1.43 -31.19 -18.79
C PHE A 3 -1.58 -30.08 -19.85
N ILE A 4 -0.93 -28.93 -19.65
CA ILE A 4 -1.12 -27.71 -20.44
C ILE A 4 0.05 -27.54 -21.43
N VAL A 5 -0.22 -26.94 -22.59
CA VAL A 5 0.80 -26.56 -23.58
C VAL A 5 1.83 -25.60 -22.97
N ARG A 6 3.11 -25.74 -23.35
CA ARG A 6 4.22 -24.95 -22.80
C ARG A 6 4.01 -23.43 -22.86
N SER A 7 3.46 -22.92 -23.97
CA SER A 7 3.19 -21.49 -24.15
C SER A 7 2.16 -20.97 -23.14
N SER A 8 1.03 -21.66 -23.01
CA SER A 8 -0.03 -21.33 -22.07
C SER A 8 0.44 -21.44 -20.62
N GLN A 9 1.23 -22.47 -20.28
CA GLN A 9 1.81 -22.61 -18.95
C GLN A 9 2.72 -21.42 -18.60
N SER A 10 3.58 -21.00 -19.52
CA SER A 10 4.46 -19.83 -19.33
C SER A 10 3.67 -18.53 -19.16
N PHE A 11 2.64 -18.32 -19.99
CA PHE A 11 1.76 -17.16 -19.89
C PHE A 11 1.05 -17.09 -18.53
N LEU A 12 0.44 -18.19 -18.08
CA LEU A 12 -0.26 -18.24 -16.79
C LEU A 12 0.69 -18.01 -15.61
N THR A 13 1.90 -18.56 -15.69
CA THR A 13 2.91 -18.42 -14.63
C THR A 13 3.37 -16.96 -14.47
N ASN A 14 3.53 -16.25 -15.59
CA ASN A 14 3.99 -14.86 -15.61
C ASN A 14 2.85 -13.83 -15.66
N ALA A 15 1.60 -14.27 -15.59
CA ALA A 15 0.44 -13.40 -15.68
C ALA A 15 0.45 -12.35 -14.56
N ARG A 16 -0.02 -11.15 -14.91
CA ARG A 16 -0.18 -10.05 -13.96
C ARG A 16 -1.60 -10.03 -13.43
N VAL A 17 -1.70 -9.94 -12.13
CA VAL A 17 -2.96 -9.94 -11.38
C VAL A 17 -3.25 -8.54 -10.86
N TRP A 18 -4.52 -8.21 -10.65
CA TRP A 18 -4.93 -6.96 -10.03
C TRP A 18 -5.45 -7.24 -8.62
N TYR A 19 -4.82 -6.61 -7.64
CA TYR A 19 -5.21 -6.72 -6.25
C TYR A 19 -5.86 -5.44 -5.76
N LEU A 20 -6.89 -5.59 -4.92
CA LEU A 20 -7.52 -4.49 -4.20
C LEU A 20 -7.09 -4.51 -2.73
N ILE A 21 -6.66 -3.36 -2.21
CA ILE A 21 -6.30 -3.19 -0.80
C ILE A 21 -7.07 -1.99 -0.24
N ASP A 22 -7.72 -2.20 0.90
CA ASP A 22 -8.34 -1.12 1.66
C ASP A 22 -7.31 -0.51 2.61
N ALA A 23 -7.07 0.79 2.50
CA ALA A 23 -6.11 1.51 3.34
C ALA A 23 -6.71 2.11 4.62
N ARG A 24 -8.01 1.88 4.87
CA ARG A 24 -8.70 2.41 6.05
C ARG A 24 -8.07 1.93 7.35
N ASP A 25 -7.73 2.90 8.21
CA ASP A 25 -7.10 2.66 9.52
C ASP A 25 -5.87 1.76 9.42
N GLN A 26 -5.08 1.93 8.34
CA GLN A 26 -3.82 1.23 8.14
C GLN A 26 -2.63 2.15 8.37
N MET A 27 -1.58 1.57 8.97
CA MET A 27 -0.33 2.28 9.17
C MET A 27 0.42 2.43 7.84
N ASN A 28 0.63 3.68 7.40
CA ASN A 28 1.25 4.01 6.12
C ASN A 28 2.53 3.20 5.80
N GLY A 29 3.46 3.10 6.76
CA GLY A 29 4.73 2.38 6.54
C GLY A 29 4.57 0.87 6.32
N LYS A 30 3.72 0.20 7.13
CA LYS A 30 3.47 -1.24 6.99
C LYS A 30 2.72 -1.54 5.71
N LEU A 31 1.72 -0.73 5.40
CA LEU A 31 0.95 -0.81 4.16
C LEU A 31 1.86 -0.64 2.94
N ALA A 32 2.73 0.38 2.95
CA ALA A 32 3.67 0.64 1.84
C ALA A 32 4.64 -0.52 1.62
N GLY A 33 5.17 -1.13 2.68
CA GLY A 33 6.04 -2.29 2.58
C GLY A 33 5.35 -3.51 1.95
N TYR A 34 4.10 -3.76 2.37
CA TYR A 34 3.27 -4.83 1.80
C TYR A 34 2.97 -4.60 0.31
N ILE A 35 2.55 -3.38 -0.06
CA ILE A 35 2.32 -2.99 -1.45
C ILE A 35 3.59 -3.15 -2.29
N ALA A 36 4.74 -2.71 -1.78
CA ALA A 36 6.00 -2.81 -2.51
C ALA A 36 6.41 -4.27 -2.82
N GLN A 37 6.14 -5.22 -1.91
CA GLN A 37 6.38 -6.64 -2.17
C GLN A 37 5.52 -7.17 -3.32
N ILE A 38 4.28 -6.71 -3.43
CA ILE A 38 3.35 -7.11 -4.50
C ILE A 38 3.77 -6.49 -5.83
N LEU A 39 4.08 -5.20 -5.86
CA LEU A 39 4.56 -4.49 -7.05
C LEU A 39 5.88 -5.06 -7.60
N LEU A 40 6.74 -5.60 -6.73
CA LEU A 40 7.97 -6.29 -7.16
C LEU A 40 7.72 -7.74 -7.60
N GLY A 41 6.59 -8.33 -7.23
CA GLY A 41 6.32 -9.75 -7.46
C GLY A 41 6.99 -10.69 -6.46
N LYS A 42 7.53 -10.18 -5.35
CA LYS A 42 8.22 -10.99 -4.31
C LYS A 42 7.31 -12.00 -3.61
N HIS A 43 6.00 -11.83 -3.71
CA HIS A 43 5.02 -12.78 -3.20
C HIS A 43 4.89 -14.03 -4.09
N LYS A 44 5.37 -13.99 -5.34
CA LYS A 44 5.40 -15.15 -6.24
C LYS A 44 6.70 -15.94 -5.99
N PRO A 45 6.65 -17.28 -5.86
CA PRO A 45 7.84 -18.08 -5.62
C PRO A 45 8.82 -18.08 -6.81
N ILE A 46 8.33 -17.72 -8.01
CA ILE A 46 9.10 -17.58 -9.24
C ILE A 46 9.86 -16.24 -9.36
N TYR A 47 9.85 -15.41 -8.31
CA TYR A 47 10.48 -14.09 -8.32
C TYR A 47 11.97 -14.17 -8.67
N HIS A 48 12.38 -13.35 -9.63
CA HIS A 48 13.78 -13.10 -9.94
C HIS A 48 13.97 -11.60 -10.24
N PRO A 49 15.02 -10.93 -9.74
CA PRO A 49 15.19 -9.48 -9.89
C PRO A 49 15.27 -8.99 -11.34
N CYS A 50 15.76 -9.82 -12.27
CA CYS A 50 15.79 -9.49 -13.69
C CYS A 50 14.42 -9.67 -14.39
N SER A 51 13.51 -10.42 -13.79
CA SER A 51 12.22 -10.80 -14.37
C SER A 51 11.12 -9.87 -13.87
N ASP A 52 10.29 -9.37 -14.78
CA ASP A 52 9.23 -8.43 -14.44
C ASP A 52 7.91 -9.13 -14.09
N LEU A 53 7.81 -9.58 -12.83
CA LEU A 53 6.71 -10.42 -12.33
C LEU A 53 5.74 -9.67 -11.40
N GLY A 54 5.90 -8.35 -11.31
CA GLY A 54 5.11 -7.48 -10.45
C GLY A 54 3.66 -7.29 -10.89
N ASP A 55 2.76 -7.24 -9.92
CA ASP A 55 1.31 -7.16 -10.13
C ASP A 55 0.78 -5.72 -10.00
N HIS A 56 -0.49 -5.54 -10.39
CA HIS A 56 -1.22 -4.29 -10.22
C HIS A 56 -1.82 -4.23 -8.82
N VAL A 57 -1.70 -3.05 -8.19
CA VAL A 57 -2.25 -2.82 -6.86
C VAL A 57 -3.13 -1.58 -6.91
N VAL A 58 -4.41 -1.79 -6.62
CA VAL A 58 -5.41 -0.74 -6.42
C VAL A 58 -5.58 -0.56 -4.93
N VAL A 59 -5.41 0.67 -4.45
CA VAL A 59 -5.58 1.03 -3.04
C VAL A 59 -6.72 2.04 -2.92
N THR A 60 -7.69 1.74 -2.06
CA THR A 60 -8.81 2.64 -1.74
C THR A 60 -8.68 3.23 -0.34
N ASN A 61 -9.48 4.25 -0.05
CA ASN A 61 -9.57 4.89 1.27
C ASN A 61 -8.23 5.46 1.77
N CYS A 62 -7.40 6.01 0.89
CA CYS A 62 -6.10 6.59 1.27
C CYS A 62 -6.23 7.77 2.25
N LYS A 63 -7.38 8.45 2.31
CA LYS A 63 -7.68 9.50 3.30
C LYS A 63 -7.72 9.01 4.75
N HIS A 64 -7.87 7.70 4.96
CA HIS A 64 -8.00 7.09 6.28
C HIS A 64 -6.71 6.41 6.76
N ILE A 65 -5.58 6.62 6.07
CA ILE A 65 -4.29 6.12 6.54
C ILE A 65 -3.84 6.89 7.78
N TYR A 66 -3.14 6.20 8.66
CA TYR A 66 -2.53 6.85 9.82
C TYR A 66 -1.03 6.61 9.89
N MET A 67 -0.37 7.48 10.65
CA MET A 67 1.03 7.36 11.01
C MET A 67 1.13 7.12 12.51
N LYS A 68 1.92 6.13 12.92
CA LYS A 68 2.11 5.83 14.35
C LYS A 68 2.91 6.94 15.01
N GLY A 69 2.39 7.51 16.09
CA GLY A 69 3.07 8.48 16.96
C GLY A 69 2.38 9.85 16.99
N HIS A 70 2.33 10.47 18.17
CA HIS A 70 1.51 11.66 18.44
C HIS A 70 1.89 12.89 17.60
N ARG A 71 3.18 13.09 17.28
CA ARG A 71 3.67 14.28 16.55
C ARG A 71 4.17 13.98 15.16
N VAL A 72 3.94 12.76 14.63
CA VAL A 72 4.56 12.34 13.36
C VAL A 72 4.04 13.14 12.16
N TRP A 73 2.78 13.57 12.20
CA TRP A 73 2.20 14.42 11.15
C TRP A 73 2.83 15.82 11.07
N GLU A 74 3.30 16.33 12.20
CA GLU A 74 3.90 17.67 12.32
C GLU A 74 5.42 17.62 12.15
N SER A 75 6.07 16.61 12.73
CA SER A 75 7.53 16.49 12.72
C SER A 75 8.09 15.95 11.40
N LYS A 76 7.30 15.21 10.62
CA LYS A 76 7.78 14.67 9.35
C LYS A 76 7.75 15.74 8.27
N ILE A 77 8.93 16.11 7.81
CA ILE A 77 9.13 17.12 6.76
C ILE A 77 9.50 16.42 5.45
N TYR A 78 8.77 16.76 4.39
CA TYR A 78 9.11 16.39 3.02
C TYR A 78 9.88 17.51 2.35
N ARG A 79 11.11 17.20 1.93
CA ARG A 79 12.02 18.16 1.29
C ARG A 79 12.15 17.86 -0.20
N HIS A 80 12.17 18.91 -1.01
CA HIS A 80 12.57 18.83 -2.41
C HIS A 80 13.30 20.11 -2.82
N HIS A 81 14.14 20.04 -3.84
CA HIS A 81 14.91 21.18 -4.34
C HIS A 81 14.52 21.45 -5.79
N THR A 82 14.36 22.72 -6.16
CA THR A 82 13.99 23.12 -7.52
C THR A 82 15.16 23.13 -8.50
N GLY A 83 16.39 23.22 -8.00
CA GLY A 83 17.62 23.30 -8.79
C GLY A 83 18.27 24.69 -8.80
N TYR A 84 17.53 25.72 -8.38
CA TYR A 84 18.03 27.11 -8.27
C TYR A 84 18.56 27.42 -6.87
N PRO A 85 19.48 28.40 -6.70
CA PRO A 85 19.91 28.87 -5.39
C PRO A 85 18.71 29.31 -4.53
N GLY A 86 18.68 28.89 -3.26
CA GLY A 86 17.54 29.14 -2.37
C GLY A 86 16.28 28.31 -2.68
N GLY A 87 16.37 27.34 -3.59
CA GLY A 87 15.26 26.53 -4.09
C GLY A 87 14.83 25.36 -3.19
N LEU A 88 15.29 25.31 -1.93
CA LEU A 88 14.90 24.26 -0.99
C LEU A 88 13.48 24.52 -0.48
N LYS A 89 12.59 23.57 -0.77
CA LYS A 89 11.20 23.60 -0.31
C LYS A 89 10.96 22.48 0.70
N GLU A 90 10.48 22.87 1.87
CA GLU A 90 10.13 21.99 2.97
C GLU A 90 8.63 22.08 3.21
N ILE A 91 7.95 20.93 3.26
CA ILE A 91 6.50 20.85 3.47
C ILE A 91 6.24 19.81 4.55
N GLN A 92 5.43 20.15 5.54
CA GLN A 92 5.08 19.20 6.61
C GLN A 92 4.17 18.09 6.07
N ALA A 93 4.23 16.89 6.67
CA ALA A 93 3.39 15.78 6.25
C ALA A 93 1.89 16.11 6.36
N LYS A 94 1.48 16.86 7.38
CA LYS A 94 0.10 17.36 7.52
C LYS A 94 -0.37 18.18 6.31
N GLU A 95 0.49 19.06 5.79
CA GLU A 95 0.16 19.90 4.62
C GLU A 95 0.12 19.08 3.34
N VAL A 96 1.08 18.16 3.15
CA VAL A 96 1.06 17.22 2.02
C VAL A 96 -0.24 16.42 2.03
N PHE A 97 -0.64 15.90 3.19
CA PHE A 97 -1.85 15.10 3.33
C PHE A 97 -3.13 15.88 3.04
N LYS A 98 -3.18 17.16 3.45
CA LYS A 98 -4.31 18.04 3.18
C LYS A 98 -4.49 18.32 1.69
N ASN A 99 -3.37 18.43 0.96
CA ASN A 99 -3.40 18.72 -0.48
C ASN A 99 -3.66 17.48 -1.32
N ASP A 100 -3.01 16.37 -1.00
CA ASP A 100 -3.17 15.07 -1.68
C ASP A 100 -2.90 13.94 -0.66
N PRO A 101 -3.96 13.30 -0.13
CA PRO A 101 -3.81 12.27 0.88
C PRO A 101 -3.11 11.01 0.34
N CYS A 102 -3.27 10.70 -0.94
CA CYS A 102 -2.64 9.57 -1.62
C CYS A 102 -1.12 9.75 -1.77
N GLN A 103 -0.66 11.00 -1.91
CA GLN A 103 0.75 11.31 -2.17
C GLN A 103 1.69 10.76 -1.09
N ILE A 104 1.27 10.76 0.17
CA ILE A 104 2.07 10.25 1.28
C ILE A 104 2.35 8.76 1.13
N LEU A 105 1.33 7.98 0.77
CA LEU A 105 1.45 6.55 0.52
C LEU A 105 2.27 6.28 -0.74
N TRP A 106 2.04 7.04 -1.82
CA TRP A 106 2.83 6.96 -3.05
C TRP A 106 4.33 7.15 -2.80
N ARG A 107 4.69 8.20 -2.04
CA ARG A 107 6.09 8.49 -1.68
C ARG A 107 6.69 7.39 -0.80
N ALA A 108 5.89 6.84 0.13
CA ALA A 108 6.34 5.73 0.98
C ALA A 108 6.63 4.48 0.14
N VAL A 109 5.72 4.07 -0.74
CA VAL A 109 5.91 2.92 -1.64
C VAL A 109 7.12 3.13 -2.55
N ARG A 110 7.23 4.31 -3.18
CA ARG A 110 8.39 4.65 -4.03
C ARG A 110 9.72 4.58 -3.28
N GLY A 111 9.72 4.92 -1.99
CA GLY A 111 10.89 4.83 -1.10
C GLY A 111 11.28 3.39 -0.76
N MET A 112 10.30 2.48 -0.67
CA MET A 112 10.53 1.05 -0.38
C MET A 112 11.02 0.26 -1.60
N MET A 113 10.92 0.83 -2.79
CA MET A 113 11.35 0.18 -4.02
C MET A 113 12.87 0.31 -4.28
N PRO A 114 13.48 -0.72 -4.91
CA PRO A 114 14.87 -0.65 -5.37
C PRO A 114 15.10 0.57 -6.29
N LYS A 115 16.26 1.22 -6.15
CA LYS A 115 16.63 2.39 -6.95
C LYS A 115 17.14 1.99 -8.33
N THR A 116 16.26 1.41 -9.15
CA THR A 116 16.56 0.95 -10.53
C THR A 116 15.77 1.75 -11.56
N ARG A 117 16.09 1.58 -12.85
CA ARG A 117 15.33 2.16 -13.97
C ARG A 117 13.90 1.60 -14.06
N SER A 118 13.72 0.32 -13.73
CA SER A 118 12.41 -0.36 -13.73
C SER A 118 11.46 0.16 -12.65
N ARG A 119 11.96 0.85 -11.62
CA ARG A 119 11.14 1.44 -10.55
C ARG A 119 9.99 2.28 -11.09
N ASN A 120 10.24 3.12 -12.10
CA ASN A 120 9.19 3.99 -12.64
C ASN A 120 8.10 3.18 -13.37
N LEU A 121 8.45 2.06 -14.01
CA LEU A 121 7.48 1.18 -14.68
C LEU A 121 6.61 0.43 -13.68
N GLN A 122 7.21 -0.05 -12.59
CA GLN A 122 6.51 -0.71 -11.50
C GLN A 122 5.58 0.26 -10.75
N MET A 123 6.03 1.51 -10.51
CA MET A 123 5.18 2.54 -9.88
C MET A 123 3.94 2.89 -10.70
N LYS A 124 3.96 2.73 -12.04
CA LYS A 124 2.77 2.93 -12.88
C LYS A 124 1.66 1.90 -12.64
N ARG A 125 1.98 0.77 -11.98
CA ARG A 125 1.01 -0.30 -11.63
C ARG A 125 0.34 -0.07 -10.28
N LEU A 126 0.79 0.96 -9.54
CA LEU A 126 0.16 1.39 -8.32
C LEU A 126 -0.93 2.41 -8.65
N HIS A 127 -2.16 2.09 -8.30
CA HIS A 127 -3.32 2.94 -8.46
C HIS A 127 -3.84 3.30 -7.07
N LEU A 128 -3.88 4.60 -6.75
CA LEU A 128 -4.29 5.10 -5.43
C LEU A 128 -5.55 5.95 -5.60
N PHE A 129 -6.52 5.71 -4.72
CA PHE A 129 -7.78 6.45 -4.67
C PHE A 129 -8.01 6.97 -3.25
N GLU A 130 -8.51 8.19 -3.14
CA GLU A 130 -8.76 8.86 -1.86
C GLU A 130 -9.92 8.17 -1.11
N ASP A 131 -10.99 7.90 -1.85
CA ASP A 131 -12.21 7.24 -1.40
C ASP A 131 -12.28 5.78 -1.90
N ASP A 132 -13.45 5.17 -1.78
CA ASP A 132 -13.68 3.76 -2.14
C ASP A 132 -14.00 3.54 -3.64
N GLN A 133 -14.33 4.60 -4.37
CA GLN A 133 -14.70 4.51 -5.77
C GLN A 133 -13.46 4.40 -6.68
N HIS A 134 -13.48 3.44 -7.60
CA HIS A 134 -12.43 3.24 -8.60
C HIS A 134 -12.99 2.69 -9.93
N PRO A 135 -12.35 2.99 -11.08
CA PRO A 135 -12.80 2.51 -12.39
C PRO A 135 -12.43 1.04 -12.67
N PHE A 136 -11.60 0.40 -11.85
CA PHE A 136 -10.99 -0.90 -12.15
C PHE A 136 -11.78 -2.13 -11.67
N ALA A 137 -13.07 -1.97 -11.34
CA ALA A 137 -13.88 -3.02 -10.72
C ALA A 137 -13.90 -4.34 -11.51
N THR A 138 -13.90 -4.29 -12.84
CA THR A 138 -13.94 -5.48 -13.71
C THR A 138 -12.64 -6.28 -13.73
N ASN A 139 -11.50 -5.63 -13.48
CA ASN A 139 -10.19 -6.25 -13.67
C ASN A 139 -9.64 -6.85 -12.36
N ILE A 140 -10.24 -6.50 -11.22
CA ILE A 140 -9.77 -6.93 -9.90
C ILE A 140 -9.98 -8.43 -9.76
N TYR A 141 -8.90 -9.12 -9.39
CA TYR A 141 -8.91 -10.56 -9.14
C TYR A 141 -9.26 -10.88 -7.67
N ALA A 142 -8.59 -10.21 -6.72
CA ALA A 142 -8.77 -10.49 -5.30
C ALA A 142 -8.59 -9.25 -4.43
N LYS A 143 -9.41 -9.16 -3.37
CA LYS A 143 -9.22 -8.21 -2.28
C LYS A 143 -8.25 -8.82 -1.25
N LEU A 144 -7.12 -8.18 -1.03
CA LEU A 144 -6.12 -8.63 -0.08
C LEU A 144 -6.41 -8.11 1.32
N LYS A 145 -6.05 -8.89 2.34
CA LYS A 145 -6.13 -8.47 3.74
C LYS A 145 -5.02 -7.48 4.03
N ALA A 146 -5.36 -6.38 4.69
CA ALA A 146 -4.39 -5.38 5.11
C ALA A 146 -3.45 -5.93 6.21
N PRO A 147 -2.19 -5.47 6.28
CA PRO A 147 -1.17 -6.08 7.13
C PRO A 147 -1.33 -5.77 8.62
N HIS A 148 -2.00 -4.67 9.00
CA HIS A 148 -2.22 -4.33 10.41
C HIS A 148 -3.67 -4.64 10.80
N PRO A 149 -3.92 -5.61 11.69
CA PRO A 149 -5.26 -5.81 12.24
C PRO A 149 -5.61 -4.62 13.14
N MET A 150 -6.80 -4.06 12.92
CA MET A 150 -7.30 -2.93 13.69
C MET A 150 -7.81 -3.41 15.06
N PRO A 151 -7.41 -2.78 16.18
CA PRO A 151 -7.89 -3.14 17.50
C PRO A 151 -9.33 -2.69 17.69
N ARG A 152 -10.18 -3.54 18.26
CA ARG A 152 -11.56 -3.19 18.56
C ARG A 152 -11.64 -2.13 19.66
N ARG A 153 -12.53 -1.16 19.49
CA ARG A 153 -12.90 -0.20 20.55
C ARG A 153 -13.78 -0.88 21.58
N LEU A 154 -13.85 -0.32 22.80
CA LEU A 154 -14.67 -0.89 23.87
C LEU A 154 -16.15 -1.05 23.45
N ASP A 155 -16.66 -0.08 22.70
CA ASP A 155 -18.04 -0.06 22.19
C ASP A 155 -18.35 -1.20 21.19
N GLU A 156 -17.31 -1.81 20.61
CA GLU A 156 -17.43 -2.87 19.61
C GLU A 156 -17.45 -4.29 20.22
N TYR A 157 -17.14 -4.42 21.51
CA TYR A 157 -17.17 -5.72 22.19
C TYR A 157 -18.61 -6.13 22.48
N THR A 158 -18.90 -7.42 22.31
CA THR A 158 -20.23 -7.95 22.68
C THR A 158 -20.40 -8.00 24.19
N ALA A 159 -21.63 -7.88 24.68
CA ALA A 159 -21.92 -7.96 26.12
C ALA A 159 -21.43 -9.29 26.72
N ASP A 160 -21.45 -10.37 25.94
CA ASP A 160 -20.95 -11.68 26.33
C ASP A 160 -19.43 -11.70 26.49
N GLU A 161 -18.70 -11.08 25.55
CA GLU A 161 -17.25 -10.92 25.63
C GLU A 161 -16.87 -10.12 26.89
N ILE A 162 -17.56 -9.00 27.15
CA ILE A 162 -17.32 -8.15 28.33
C ILE A 162 -17.58 -8.93 29.62
N LYS A 163 -18.68 -9.70 29.67
CA LYS A 163 -19.04 -10.51 30.85
C LYS A 163 -18.07 -11.67 31.08
N ASN A 164 -17.50 -12.23 30.01
CA ASN A 164 -16.52 -13.30 30.10
C ASN A 164 -15.16 -12.81 30.66
N TYR A 165 -14.86 -11.51 30.57
CA TYR A 165 -13.69 -10.95 31.22
C TYR A 165 -13.89 -10.89 32.75
N PRO A 166 -13.00 -11.49 33.56
CA PRO A 166 -13.12 -11.46 35.00
C PRO A 166 -12.90 -10.04 35.54
N ARG A 167 -13.74 -9.63 36.49
CA ARG A 167 -13.52 -8.39 37.23
C ARG A 167 -12.35 -8.59 38.21
N LEU A 168 -11.31 -7.78 38.07
CA LEU A 168 -10.06 -7.94 38.83
C LEU A 168 -10.11 -7.30 40.24
N PHE A 169 -11.01 -6.33 40.47
CA PHE A 169 -11.18 -5.62 41.74
C PHE A 169 -12.63 -5.17 41.97
#